data_AF-A0A415IS76-F1
#
_entry.id   AF-A0A415IS76-F1
#
_cell.length_a   1.000
_cell.length_b   1.000
_cell.length_c   1.000
_cell.angle_alpha   90.00
_cell.angle_beta   90.00
_cell.angle_gamma   90.00
#
_symmetry.space_group_name_H-M   'P 1'
#
loop_
_entity.id
_entity.type
_entity.pdbx_description
1 polymer ?
#
loop_
_entity_poly.entity_id
_entity_poly.type
_entity_poly.pdbx_seq_one_letter_code
_entity_poly.pdbx_strand_id
1 'polypeptide(L)'
;METKKLFTVDFYEKPELTLEALNWLVEGKHVAAQDMYEGGEFLYMEVCENKEVKNILSSVISDLESYKAYNNEYFVSFETTQIGLCALVDEYNHFFRDFEGNKEIRWNNDAKAFVFAENMPSKFD
;
A
#
# COMPACT_ATOMS: atom_id res chain seq x y z
N MET A 1 18.47 6.28 -6.61
CA MET A 1 17.89 6.36 -5.27
C MET A 1 18.41 5.19 -4.44
N GLU A 2 18.68 5.35 -3.15
CA GLU A 2 18.97 4.20 -2.27
C GLU A 2 17.63 3.54 -1.89
N THR A 3 17.49 2.25 -2.16
CA THR A 3 16.26 1.50 -1.84
C THR A 3 16.26 1.05 -0.38
N LYS A 4 15.11 1.12 0.28
CA LYS A 4 14.96 0.56 1.63
C LYS A 4 14.99 -0.97 1.55
N LYS A 5 15.81 -1.58 2.42
CA LYS A 5 15.96 -3.05 2.51
C LYS A 5 14.74 -3.79 3.08
N LEU A 6 13.71 -3.05 3.49
CA LEU A 6 12.46 -3.57 4.04
C LEU A 6 11.52 -4.16 2.97
N PHE A 7 11.74 -3.79 1.71
CA PHE A 7 10.93 -4.22 0.58
C PHE A 7 11.68 -5.25 -0.28
N THR A 8 10.93 -6.05 -1.03
CA THR A 8 11.50 -7.03 -1.97
C THR A 8 12.17 -6.32 -3.16
N VAL A 9 13.00 -7.04 -3.91
CA VAL A 9 13.53 -6.51 -5.18
C VAL A 9 12.38 -6.28 -6.16
N ASP A 10 11.48 -7.27 -6.25
CA ASP A 10 10.28 -7.22 -7.07
C ASP A 10 9.38 -6.00 -6.81
N PHE A 11 9.31 -5.52 -5.56
CA PHE A 11 8.60 -4.27 -5.23
C PHE A 11 9.11 -3.08 -6.06
N TYR A 12 10.43 -2.93 -6.25
CA TYR A 12 11.02 -1.84 -7.02
C TYR A 12 11.04 -2.09 -8.53
N GLU A 13 10.85 -3.33 -8.97
CA GLU A 13 10.86 -3.68 -10.39
C GLU A 13 9.47 -3.70 -11.03
N LYS A 14 8.41 -3.90 -10.23
CA LYS A 14 7.05 -4.16 -10.71
C LYS A 14 6.02 -3.30 -9.97
N PRO A 15 5.63 -2.14 -10.50
CA PRO A 15 4.67 -1.26 -9.84
C PRO A 15 3.30 -1.91 -9.61
N GLU A 16 2.94 -2.93 -10.38
CA GLU A 16 1.69 -3.67 -10.26
C GLU A 16 1.61 -4.49 -8.98
N LEU A 17 2.73 -4.96 -8.42
CA LEU A 17 2.70 -5.87 -7.27
C LEU A 17 2.12 -5.22 -6.02
N THR A 18 2.45 -3.96 -5.77
CA THR A 18 1.89 -3.23 -4.62
C THR A 18 0.39 -2.98 -4.82
N LEU A 19 -0.02 -2.65 -6.04
CA LEU A 19 -1.43 -2.50 -6.39
C LEU A 19 -2.22 -3.80 -6.20
N GLU A 20 -1.69 -4.92 -6.69
CA GLU A 20 -2.28 -6.25 -6.54
C GLU A 20 -2.37 -6.66 -5.08
N ALA A 21 -1.29 -6.49 -4.30
CA ALA A 21 -1.27 -6.80 -2.88
C ALA A 21 -2.34 -6.01 -2.10
N LEU A 22 -2.46 -4.70 -2.36
CA LEU A 22 -3.50 -3.88 -1.74
C LEU A 22 -4.91 -4.36 -2.11
N ASN A 23 -5.14 -4.69 -3.37
CA ASN A 23 -6.45 -5.19 -3.82
C ASN A 23 -6.78 -6.58 -3.25
N TRP A 24 -5.82 -7.49 -3.14
CA TRP A 24 -6.04 -8.79 -2.48
C TRP A 24 -6.41 -8.63 -1.01
N LEU A 25 -5.86 -7.63 -0.32
CA LEU A 25 -6.24 -7.33 1.07
C LEU A 25 -7.68 -6.83 1.17
N VAL A 26 -8.12 -5.99 0.22
CA VAL A 26 -9.49 -5.48 0.11
C VAL A 26 -10.48 -6.61 -0.22
N GLU A 27 -10.21 -7.38 -1.27
CA GLU A 27 -11.05 -8.49 -1.73
C GLU A 27 -11.17 -9.60 -0.68
N GLY A 28 -10.07 -9.91 0.01
CA GLY A 28 -10.02 -10.88 1.10
C GLY A 28 -10.66 -10.40 2.41
N LYS A 29 -11.17 -9.16 2.46
CA LYS A 29 -11.76 -8.52 3.67
C LYS A 29 -10.79 -8.51 4.86
N HIS A 30 -9.50 -8.30 4.58
CA HIS A 30 -8.46 -8.23 5.59
C HIS A 30 -8.26 -6.82 6.15
N VAL A 31 -8.87 -5.81 5.52
CA VAL A 31 -8.81 -4.40 5.93
C VAL A 31 -9.56 -4.21 7.25
N ALA A 32 -8.83 -3.79 8.27
CA ALA A 32 -9.37 -3.52 9.59
C ALA A 32 -9.81 -2.07 9.73
N ALA A 33 -9.04 -1.15 9.16
CA ALA A 33 -9.37 0.27 9.08
C ALA A 33 -8.73 0.86 7.83
N GLN A 34 -9.42 1.79 7.17
CA GLN A 34 -8.86 2.57 6.08
C GLN A 34 -9.53 3.92 6.02
N ASP A 35 -8.77 4.92 5.59
CA ASP A 35 -9.29 6.24 5.24
C ASP A 35 -8.55 6.76 4.01
N MET A 36 -9.27 7.50 3.17
CA MET A 36 -8.79 8.02 1.88
C MET A 36 -9.33 9.43 1.71
N TYR A 37 -8.55 10.31 1.08
CA TYR A 37 -9.06 11.62 0.70
C TYR A 37 -10.15 11.50 -0.37
N GLU A 38 -10.97 12.53 -0.51
CA GLU A 38 -12.07 12.57 -1.49
C GLU A 38 -11.59 12.32 -2.94
N GLY A 39 -10.35 12.72 -3.26
CA GLY A 39 -9.72 12.48 -4.57
C GLY A 39 -9.13 11.08 -4.76
N GLY A 40 -9.28 10.19 -3.77
CA GLY A 40 -8.73 8.84 -3.76
C GLY A 40 -7.29 8.76 -3.27
N GLU A 41 -6.67 9.87 -2.88
CA GLU A 41 -5.32 9.85 -2.33
C GLU A 41 -5.29 9.04 -1.02
N PHE A 42 -4.26 8.21 -0.87
CA PHE A 42 -4.08 7.38 0.31
C PHE A 42 -3.84 8.24 1.55
N LEU A 43 -4.66 8.04 2.58
CA LEU A 43 -4.44 8.66 3.88
C LEU A 43 -3.89 7.63 4.87
N TYR A 44 -4.58 6.51 5.05
CA TYR A 44 -4.16 5.48 5.98
C TYR A 44 -4.88 4.15 5.71
N MET A 45 -4.21 3.05 6.03
CA MET A 45 -4.79 1.71 5.98
C MET A 45 -4.09 0.77 6.96
N GLU A 46 -4.88 -0.08 7.60
CA GLU A 46 -4.45 -1.16 8.46
C GLU A 46 -5.17 -2.46 8.10
N VAL A 47 -4.42 -3.56 8.22
CA VAL A 47 -4.93 -4.91 7.96
C VAL A 47 -4.74 -5.82 9.17
N CYS A 48 -5.64 -6.77 9.36
CA CYS A 48 -5.55 -7.76 10.44
C CYS A 48 -4.30 -8.64 10.28
N GLU A 49 -3.51 -8.80 11.33
CA GLU A 49 -2.34 -9.67 11.26
C GLU A 49 -2.75 -11.16 11.31
N ASN A 50 -2.74 -11.81 10.14
CA ASN A 50 -3.01 -13.25 10.03
C ASN A 50 -2.12 -13.90 8.96
N LYS A 51 -2.13 -15.24 8.88
CA LYS A 51 -1.26 -16.00 7.95
C LYS A 51 -1.46 -15.61 6.48
N GLU A 52 -2.70 -15.34 6.08
CA GLU A 52 -3.03 -14.96 4.69
C GLU A 52 -2.49 -13.58 4.35
N VAL A 53 -2.69 -12.61 5.24
CA VAL A 53 -2.14 -11.26 5.10
C VAL A 53 -0.62 -11.28 5.04
N LYS A 54 0.04 -12.07 5.89
CA LYS A 54 1.51 -12.24 5.84
C LYS A 54 1.97 -12.79 4.50
N ASN A 55 1.24 -13.75 3.93
CA ASN A 55 1.55 -14.31 2.62
C ASN A 55 1.37 -13.26 1.52
N ILE A 56 0.27 -12.48 1.54
CA ILE A 56 0.03 -11.40 0.57
C ILE A 56 1.17 -10.37 0.65
N LEU A 57 1.48 -9.88 1.85
CA LEU A 57 2.49 -8.84 2.04
C LEU A 57 3.91 -9.32 1.74
N SER A 58 4.20 -10.61 1.83
CA SER A 58 5.53 -11.16 1.51
C SER A 58 5.96 -10.99 0.05
N SER A 59 5.03 -10.65 -0.86
CA SER A 59 5.38 -10.31 -2.25
C SER A 59 6.09 -8.96 -2.36
N VAL A 60 5.84 -8.04 -1.43
CA VAL A 60 6.33 -6.65 -1.47
C VAL A 60 7.20 -6.28 -0.27
N ILE A 61 7.01 -6.93 0.88
CA ILE A 61 7.77 -6.70 2.11
C ILE A 61 8.68 -7.91 2.37
N SER A 62 9.99 -7.66 2.46
CA SER A 62 11.01 -8.71 2.65
C SER A 62 11.21 -9.08 4.12
N ASP A 63 11.02 -8.13 5.03
CA ASP A 63 11.12 -8.31 6.48
C ASP A 63 9.94 -7.60 7.17
N LEU A 64 8.92 -8.38 7.52
CA LEU A 64 7.68 -7.85 8.09
C LEU A 64 7.89 -7.23 9.47
N GLU A 65 8.77 -7.78 10.31
CA GLU A 65 8.95 -7.25 11.67
C GLU A 65 9.70 -5.91 11.63
N SER A 66 10.75 -5.81 10.81
CA SER A 66 11.45 -4.55 10.58
C SER A 66 10.54 -3.52 9.89
N TYR A 67 9.69 -3.96 8.96
CA TYR A 67 8.68 -3.09 8.33
C TYR A 67 7.68 -2.56 9.36
N LYS A 68 7.13 -3.40 10.24
CA LYS A 68 6.20 -2.97 11.28
C LYS A 68 6.82 -1.97 12.24
N ALA A 69 8.07 -2.23 12.68
CA ALA A 69 8.81 -1.31 13.53
C ALA A 69 8.99 0.06 12.84
N TYR A 70 9.39 0.04 11.57
CA TYR A 70 9.51 1.26 10.77
C TYR A 70 8.17 1.99 10.62
N ASN A 71 7.11 1.29 10.23
CA ASN A 71 5.80 1.91 10.06
C ASN A 71 5.30 2.56 11.36
N ASN A 72 5.45 1.88 12.51
CA ASN A 72 4.99 2.40 13.80
C ASN A 72 5.84 3.56 14.33
N GLU A 73 7.11 3.68 13.91
CA GLU A 73 7.96 4.81 14.26
C GLU A 73 7.57 6.09 13.49
N TYR A 74 7.18 5.96 12.22
CA TYR A 74 7.00 7.10 11.32
C TYR A 74 5.53 7.42 10.99
N PHE A 75 4.60 6.51 11.21
CA PHE A 75 3.20 6.64 10.84
C PHE A 75 2.26 6.22 11.97
N VAL A 76 1.03 6.74 11.93
CA VAL A 76 -0.03 6.35 12.87
C VAL A 76 -0.40 4.88 12.64
N SER A 77 -0.43 4.10 13.72
CA SER A 77 -0.73 2.66 13.71
C SER A 77 -1.35 2.23 15.05
N PHE A 78 -2.36 1.37 15.03
CA PHE A 78 -2.91 0.71 16.21
C PHE A 78 -2.11 -0.58 16.50
N GLU A 79 -1.31 -0.51 17.57
CA GLU A 79 -0.06 -1.28 17.67
C GLU A 79 -0.18 -2.81 17.90
N THR A 80 -1.34 -3.36 18.24
CA THR A 80 -1.36 -4.70 18.88
C THR A 80 -1.83 -5.87 18.03
N THR A 81 -2.67 -5.65 17.01
CA THR A 81 -3.21 -6.76 16.17
C THR A 81 -3.28 -6.47 14.68
N GLN A 82 -2.77 -5.30 14.26
CA GLN A 82 -2.85 -4.80 12.90
C GLN A 82 -1.46 -4.52 12.33
N ILE A 83 -1.40 -4.50 11.00
CA ILE A 83 -0.23 -4.08 10.23
C ILE A 83 -0.61 -2.79 9.51
N GLY A 84 0.05 -1.69 9.86
CA GLY A 84 -0.10 -0.42 9.15
C GLY A 84 0.59 -0.44 7.79
N LEU A 85 -0.07 0.11 6.77
CA LEU A 85 0.39 0.09 5.38
C LEU A 85 0.87 1.44 4.86
N CYS A 86 0.97 2.45 5.73
CA CYS A 86 1.39 3.79 5.35
C CYS A 86 2.82 3.82 4.80
N ALA A 87 3.75 3.13 5.46
CA ALA A 87 5.13 3.07 4.99
C ALA A 87 5.27 2.36 3.62
N LEU A 88 4.44 1.35 3.35
CA LEU A 88 4.41 0.67 2.05
C LEU A 88 3.98 1.60 0.93
N VAL A 89 2.88 2.34 1.14
CA VAL A 89 2.34 3.26 0.12
C VAL A 89 3.19 4.52 -0.03
N ASP A 90 3.79 5.01 1.07
CA ASP A 90 4.74 6.13 1.05
C ASP A 90 5.99 5.80 0.23
N GLU A 91 6.64 4.65 0.48
CA GLU A 91 7.79 4.22 -0.31
C GLU A 91 7.40 3.98 -1.78
N TYR A 92 6.24 3.37 -2.02
CA TYR A 92 5.74 3.14 -3.38
C TYR A 92 5.63 4.46 -4.14
N ASN A 93 4.95 5.46 -3.56
CA ASN A 93 4.77 6.75 -4.19
C ASN A 93 6.12 7.47 -4.35
N HIS A 94 6.99 7.41 -3.36
CA HIS A 94 8.32 8.00 -3.47
C HIS A 94 9.11 7.44 -4.64
N PHE A 95 9.08 6.11 -4.84
CA PHE A 95 9.82 5.47 -5.92
C PHE A 95 9.12 5.61 -7.27
N PHE A 96 7.85 5.23 -7.37
CA PHE A 96 7.13 5.10 -8.64
C PHE A 96 6.40 6.35 -9.09
N ARG A 97 5.95 7.23 -8.18
CA ARG A 97 5.35 8.52 -8.55
C ARG A 97 6.41 9.60 -8.68
N ASP A 98 7.31 9.71 -7.72
CA ASP A 98 8.22 10.86 -7.62
C ASP A 98 9.54 10.64 -8.37
N PHE A 99 10.07 9.42 -8.41
CA PHE A 99 11.36 9.11 -9.06
C PHE A 99 11.23 8.50 -10.47
N GLU A 100 10.57 7.35 -10.63
CA GLU A 100 10.34 6.70 -11.94
C GLU A 100 9.19 7.36 -12.72
N GLY A 101 8.22 7.97 -12.03
CA GLY A 101 7.15 8.77 -12.60
C GLY A 101 5.81 8.06 -12.88
N ASN A 102 4.72 8.84 -12.86
CA ASN A 102 3.35 8.54 -13.32
C ASN A 102 2.61 7.32 -12.75
N LYS A 103 3.20 6.60 -11.79
CA LYS A 103 2.55 5.46 -11.14
C LYS A 103 2.24 5.81 -9.69
N GLU A 104 1.09 6.46 -9.49
CA GLU A 104 0.49 6.68 -8.18
C GLU A 104 -0.67 5.71 -7.98
N ILE A 105 -0.76 5.10 -6.79
CA ILE A 105 -1.91 4.28 -6.40
C ILE A 105 -2.97 5.19 -5.75
N ARG A 106 -4.21 5.07 -6.22
CA ARG A 106 -5.38 5.78 -5.70
C ARG A 106 -6.52 4.84 -5.40
N TRP A 107 -7.33 5.20 -4.44
CA TRP A 107 -8.59 4.56 -4.13
C TRP A 107 -9.70 5.03 -5.06
N ASN A 108 -10.32 4.10 -5.78
CA ASN A 108 -11.52 4.36 -6.56
C ASN A 108 -12.75 4.04 -5.72
N ASN A 109 -13.50 5.09 -5.34
CA ASN A 109 -14.70 4.96 -4.51
C ASN A 109 -15.85 4.20 -5.17
N ASP A 110 -15.95 4.21 -6.50
CA ASP A 110 -17.01 3.52 -7.24
C ASP A 110 -16.68 2.03 -7.38
N ALA A 111 -15.42 1.72 -7.73
CA ALA A 111 -14.95 0.35 -7.86
C ALA A 111 -14.70 -0.33 -6.50
N LYS A 112 -14.59 0.44 -5.42
CA LYS A 112 -14.13 -0.03 -4.09
C LYS A 112 -12.83 -0.81 -4.17
N ALA A 113 -11.88 -0.29 -4.95
CA ALA A 113 -10.60 -0.91 -5.23
C ALA A 113 -9.52 0.14 -5.42
N PHE A 114 -8.26 -0.27 -5.23
CA PHE A 114 -7.12 0.53 -5.63
C PHE A 114 -6.91 0.43 -7.14
N VAL A 115 -6.55 1.54 -7.76
CA VAL A 115 -6.19 1.65 -9.18
C VAL A 115 -4.98 2.57 -9.32
N PHE A 116 -4.30 2.53 -10.47
CA PHE A 116 -3.37 3.59 -10.81
C PHE A 116 -4.12 4.89 -11.12
N ALA A 117 -3.54 6.03 -10.76
CA ALA A 117 -4.15 7.35 -10.97
C ALA A 117 -4.54 7.62 -12.43
N GLU A 118 -3.77 7.12 -13.40
CA GLU A 118 -4.06 7.21 -14.84
C GLU A 118 -5.33 6.43 -15.26
N ASN A 119 -5.77 5.48 -14.44
CA ASN A 119 -6.97 4.67 -14.65
C ASN A 119 -8.17 5.17 -13.83
N MET A 120 -8.04 6.29 -13.11
CA MET A 120 -9.18 6.90 -12.44
C MET A 120 -10.16 7.46 -13.48
N PRO A 121 -11.48 7.29 -13.29
CA PRO A 121 -12.47 7.91 -14.15
C PRO A 121 -12.27 9.43 -14.16
N SER A 122 -12.41 10.03 -15.35
CA SER A 122 -12.36 11.48 -15.48
C SER A 122 -13.47 12.09 -14.64
N LYS A 123 -13.16 13.11 -13.83
CA LYS A 123 -14.18 13.87 -13.08
C LYS A 123 -15.10 14.71 -14.00
N PHE A 124 -14.88 14.65 -15.32
CA PHE A 124 -15.56 15.46 -16.32
C PHE A 124 -16.36 14.64 -17.36
N ASP A 125 -16.59 13.34 -17.11
CA ASP A 125 -17.48 12.53 -17.94
C ASP A 125 -18.97 12.70 -17.58
#